data_AF-A0A1Y2BUU1-F1
#
_entry.id   AF-A0A1Y2BUU1-F1
#
_cell.length_a   1.000
_cell.length_b   1.000
_cell.length_c   1.000
_cell.angle_alpha   90.00
_cell.angle_beta   90.00
_cell.angle_gamma   90.00
#
_symmetry.space_group_name_H-M   'P 1'
#
loop_
_entity.id
_entity.type
_entity.pdbx_description
1 polymer ?
#
loop_
_entity_poly.entity_id
_entity_poly.type
_entity_poly.pdbx_seq_one_letter_code
_entity_poly.pdbx_strand_id
1 'polypeptide(L)'
;MARSFTILLSIVLTFVVTLVVVNLTQTAPLHQFSQSKAVHVPPPSKSAIHPNDKEALIAAGCFVDPTTYKPEVKINSPLPDSSFEAWERIDNTCAAVTPEHLKGCPIPNAYHGVFGDGMEFKFHHYVSLKSVHDIMQPFGMYIHGFDFPMKNELFQKAIKEFNLILVPSRRANKVFHIDIKVKEHESDVLRMEIMNVYGGIYADFDVFWLKPLHNLPRFDKSNPLPEPKPPKKSLLSGEYETVLGEEEPDIGVGNGILINKRCARFMFDWYKFYVMFRDEEWREHSVLLPHTLWKTTYQPGGHLGQQLHVELDTLQKPDWAHRDWVHTKEGFKNWDWTKNYACHLWYRAYGKKHTFETIKTADDPIGRMARYILWGDKTKGFENNNDYFNIWN
;
A
#
# COMPACT_ATOMS: atom_id res chain seq x y z
N MET A 1 51.41 -35.41 49.76
CA MET A 1 52.03 -35.04 51.04
C MET A 1 51.83 -33.54 51.21
N ALA A 2 50.80 -33.10 51.96
CA ALA A 2 50.85 -32.83 53.40
C ALA A 2 51.87 -31.72 53.72
N ARG A 3 51.59 -30.56 54.33
CA ARG A 3 50.52 -30.07 55.23
C ARG A 3 50.61 -28.52 55.23
N SER A 4 49.50 -27.79 55.16
CA SER A 4 48.86 -27.06 56.28
C SER A 4 49.60 -25.80 56.76
N PHE A 5 48.92 -24.65 56.70
CA PHE A 5 48.63 -23.88 57.90
C PHE A 5 47.32 -23.10 57.75
N THR A 6 46.36 -23.55 58.55
CA THR A 6 45.05 -23.00 58.86
C THR A 6 45.23 -21.76 59.75
N ILE A 7 44.35 -20.74 59.68
CA ILE A 7 43.42 -20.25 60.73
C ILE A 7 43.32 -18.72 60.46
N LEU A 8 42.19 -17.99 60.41
CA LEU A 8 40.99 -17.96 61.26
C LEU A 8 39.79 -17.40 60.48
N LEU A 9 38.63 -17.95 60.79
CA LEU A 9 37.28 -17.60 60.38
C LEU A 9 36.75 -16.39 61.17
N SER A 10 35.71 -15.74 60.62
CA SER A 10 34.70 -14.90 61.30
C SER A 10 34.89 -13.38 61.18
N ILE A 11 34.14 -12.75 60.27
CA ILE A 11 32.99 -11.90 60.62
C ILE A 11 32.21 -11.67 59.32
N VAL A 12 31.00 -12.23 59.32
CA VAL A 12 29.93 -11.94 58.38
C VAL A 12 29.35 -10.57 58.74
N LEU A 13 28.86 -9.89 57.70
CA LEU A 13 27.89 -8.80 57.72
C LEU A 13 28.44 -7.37 57.74
N THR A 14 27.87 -6.59 56.83
CA THR A 14 27.79 -5.12 56.78
C THR A 14 29.02 -4.42 56.18
N PHE A 15 28.97 -4.11 54.87
CA PHE A 15 28.82 -2.73 54.37
C PHE A 15 28.99 -2.68 52.83
N VAL A 16 27.93 -2.18 52.17
CA VAL A 16 27.94 -1.33 50.97
C VAL A 16 28.29 -2.00 49.62
N VAL A 17 27.20 -2.47 49.00
CA VAL A 17 26.96 -2.40 47.55
C VAL A 17 27.21 -0.97 47.07
N THR A 18 28.31 -0.74 46.37
CA THR A 18 28.52 0.52 45.64
C THR A 18 27.86 0.38 44.28
N LEU A 19 26.65 0.93 44.19
CA LEU A 19 25.92 1.17 42.94
C LEU A 19 26.76 2.08 42.04
N VAL A 20 27.06 1.61 40.84
CA VAL A 20 27.49 2.46 39.72
C VAL A 20 26.23 3.17 39.21
N VAL A 21 26.00 4.38 39.71
CA VAL A 21 25.03 5.34 39.15
C VAL A 21 25.73 6.03 37.99
N VAL A 22 25.38 5.66 36.75
CA VAL A 22 25.71 6.47 35.57
C VAL A 22 24.62 7.51 35.39
N ASN A 23 25.04 8.76 35.39
CA ASN A 23 24.24 9.97 35.22
C ASN A 23 23.33 9.93 33.99
N LEU A 24 22.02 10.00 34.23
CA LEU A 24 20.99 10.39 33.26
C LEU A 24 20.39 11.71 33.72
N THR A 25 21.05 12.83 33.44
CA THR A 25 20.42 14.16 33.44
C THR A 25 21.30 15.13 32.66
N GLN A 26 20.96 15.38 31.40
CA GLN A 26 21.03 16.68 30.71
C GLN A 26 20.71 16.48 29.22
N THR A 27 19.42 16.49 28.89
CA THR A 27 18.96 16.84 27.54
C THR A 27 18.44 18.27 27.61
N ALA A 28 18.98 19.12 26.74
CA ALA A 28 18.60 20.52 26.59
C ALA A 28 17.17 20.65 26.03
N PRO A 29 16.40 21.69 26.38
CA PRO A 29 15.07 21.90 25.83
C PRO A 29 15.19 22.60 24.46
N LEU A 30 14.91 21.87 23.37
CA LEU A 30 14.59 22.46 22.07
C LEU A 30 13.09 22.79 22.03
N HIS A 31 12.72 23.90 22.66
CA HIS A 31 11.44 24.58 22.43
C HIS A 31 11.68 25.79 21.53
N GLN A 32 11.32 25.69 20.25
CA GLN A 32 10.77 26.79 19.44
C GLN A 32 10.41 26.28 18.04
N PHE A 33 9.27 25.61 17.92
CA PHE A 33 8.48 25.72 16.69
C PHE A 33 7.35 26.72 16.96
N SER A 34 7.36 27.78 16.16
CA SER A 34 6.36 28.84 16.09
C SER A 34 4.95 28.25 16.13
N GLN A 35 4.23 28.47 17.22
CA GLN A 35 2.77 28.31 17.26
C GLN A 35 2.16 29.39 16.37
N SER A 36 1.88 29.06 15.11
CA SER A 36 0.88 29.80 14.35
C SER A 36 -0.45 29.61 15.09
N LYS A 37 -1.09 30.71 15.49
CA LYS A 37 -2.43 30.70 16.09
C LYS A 37 -3.38 29.93 15.17
N ALA A 38 -3.63 28.68 15.52
CA ALA A 38 -4.71 27.90 14.93
C ALA A 38 -6.01 28.60 15.31
N VAL A 39 -6.67 29.19 14.32
CA VAL A 39 -8.06 29.63 14.44
C VAL A 39 -8.83 28.37 14.85
N HIS A 40 -9.45 28.41 16.02
CA HIS A 40 -10.26 27.31 16.53
C HIS A 40 -11.51 27.20 15.65
N VAL A 41 -11.40 26.44 14.57
CA VAL A 41 -12.55 26.01 13.77
C VAL A 41 -13.18 24.86 14.56
N PRO A 42 -14.44 24.98 15.02
CA PRO A 42 -15.10 23.88 15.69
C PRO A 42 -15.12 22.65 14.77
N PRO A 43 -14.95 21.43 15.29
CA PRO A 43 -14.99 20.23 14.48
C PRO A 43 -16.32 20.20 13.72
N PRO A 44 -16.31 19.95 12.40
CA PRO A 44 -17.55 19.84 11.64
C PRO A 44 -18.42 18.77 12.30
N SER A 45 -19.71 19.09 12.48
CA SER A 45 -20.74 18.09 12.84
C SER A 45 -20.53 16.86 11.96
N LYS A 46 -20.49 15.64 12.53
CA LYS A 46 -20.14 14.34 11.91
C LYS A 46 -20.79 14.05 10.54
N SER A 47 -20.48 14.83 9.51
CA SER A 47 -20.52 14.45 8.12
C SER A 47 -19.25 13.65 7.89
N ALA A 48 -19.36 12.37 7.52
CA ALA A 48 -18.21 11.54 7.23
C ALA A 48 -17.33 12.24 6.18
N ILE A 49 -16.04 12.43 6.48
CA ILE A 49 -15.07 13.02 5.55
C ILE A 49 -15.09 12.17 4.28
N HIS A 50 -15.19 12.82 3.12
CA HIS A 50 -15.19 12.10 1.86
C HIS A 50 -13.77 11.59 1.55
N PRO A 51 -13.58 10.32 1.14
CA PRO A 51 -12.25 9.76 0.84
C PRO A 51 -11.50 10.45 -0.33
N ASN A 52 -12.20 11.21 -1.16
CA ASN A 52 -11.60 12.08 -2.21
C ASN A 52 -11.38 13.55 -1.79
N ASP A 53 -11.74 13.94 -0.58
CA ASP A 53 -11.54 15.32 -0.09
C ASP A 53 -10.16 15.44 0.58
N LYS A 54 -9.12 15.66 -0.24
CA LYS A 54 -7.72 15.76 0.20
C LYS A 54 -7.55 16.76 1.36
N GLU A 55 -8.15 17.94 1.25
CA GLU A 55 -7.98 19.00 2.24
C GLU A 55 -8.64 18.65 3.58
N ALA A 56 -9.86 18.08 3.55
CA ALA A 56 -10.51 17.61 4.76
C ALA A 56 -9.73 16.45 5.42
N LEU A 57 -9.16 15.54 4.62
CA LEU A 57 -8.34 14.44 5.11
C LEU A 57 -7.05 14.94 5.78
N ILE A 58 -6.36 15.93 5.20
CA ILE A 58 -5.17 16.55 5.80
C ILE A 58 -5.55 17.30 7.08
N ALA A 59 -6.61 18.11 7.05
CA ALA A 59 -7.07 18.88 8.21
C ALA A 59 -7.45 17.98 9.41
N ALA A 60 -7.99 16.79 9.14
CA ALA A 60 -8.32 15.79 10.15
C ALA A 60 -7.15 14.87 10.55
N GLY A 61 -5.98 14.99 9.91
CA GLY A 61 -4.84 14.10 10.13
C GLY A 61 -4.97 12.70 9.53
N CYS A 62 -6.05 12.44 8.77
CA CYS A 62 -6.33 11.18 8.08
C CYS A 62 -5.37 10.89 6.93
N PHE A 63 -4.71 11.92 6.39
CA PHE A 63 -3.74 11.82 5.32
C PHE A 63 -2.60 12.82 5.55
N VAL A 64 -1.40 12.46 5.11
CA VAL A 64 -0.24 13.36 5.05
C VAL A 64 0.25 13.35 3.61
N ASP A 65 0.43 14.53 3.02
CA ASP A 65 0.90 14.62 1.64
C ASP A 65 2.37 14.18 1.53
N PRO A 66 2.69 13.13 0.74
CA PRO A 66 4.06 12.64 0.56
C PRO A 66 5.05 13.70 0.07
N THR A 67 4.58 14.72 -0.65
CA THR A 67 5.44 15.80 -1.19
C THR A 67 5.96 16.75 -0.12
N THR A 68 5.40 16.70 1.09
CA THR A 68 5.83 17.54 2.21
C THR A 68 7.03 16.96 2.97
N TYR A 69 7.40 15.70 2.72
CA TYR A 69 8.52 15.05 3.38
C TYR A 69 9.80 15.25 2.58
N LYS A 70 10.78 15.95 3.18
CA LYS A 70 12.07 16.29 2.55
C LYS A 70 11.92 16.87 1.13
N PRO A 71 11.11 17.94 0.95
CA PRO A 71 10.82 18.52 -0.38
C PRO A 71 12.05 19.04 -1.12
N GLU A 72 13.17 19.23 -0.41
CA GLU A 72 14.46 19.60 -0.97
C GLU A 72 15.12 18.48 -1.79
N VAL A 73 14.72 17.22 -1.62
CA VAL A 73 15.29 16.10 -2.36
C VAL A 73 14.76 16.09 -3.79
N LYS A 74 15.69 16.07 -4.75
CA LYS A 74 15.35 16.08 -6.16
C LYS A 74 14.79 14.73 -6.59
N ILE A 75 13.86 14.76 -7.56
CA ILE A 75 13.44 13.59 -8.32
C ILE A 75 14.69 12.89 -8.90
N ASN A 76 14.67 11.55 -8.97
CA ASN A 76 15.82 10.72 -9.34
C ASN A 76 17.03 10.86 -8.41
N SER A 77 16.79 11.17 -7.15
CA SER A 77 17.78 11.05 -6.08
C SER A 77 17.15 10.26 -4.93
N PRO A 78 17.88 9.33 -4.31
CA PRO A 78 17.35 8.61 -3.15
C PRO A 78 17.19 9.58 -1.99
N LEU A 79 16.12 9.39 -1.21
CA LEU A 79 16.05 9.99 0.12
C LEU A 79 17.27 9.53 0.93
N PRO A 80 17.85 10.41 1.76
CA PRO A 80 19.04 10.09 2.56
C PRO A 80 18.75 9.15 3.73
N ASP A 81 17.48 8.85 3.99
CA ASP A 81 17.00 8.03 5.10
C ASP A 81 17.62 6.64 5.10
N SER A 82 18.24 6.30 6.24
CA SER A 82 18.56 4.94 6.63
C SER A 82 17.30 4.14 6.98
N SER A 83 17.45 2.82 7.10
CA SER A 83 16.38 1.95 7.61
C SER A 83 15.93 2.31 9.02
N PHE A 84 16.85 2.84 9.85
CA PHE A 84 16.53 3.27 11.21
C PHE A 84 15.72 4.56 11.22
N GLU A 85 16.09 5.56 10.41
CA GLU A 85 15.32 6.81 10.29
C GLU A 85 13.92 6.56 9.70
N ALA A 86 13.81 5.63 8.74
CA ALA A 86 12.52 5.20 8.22
C ALA A 86 11.64 4.55 9.29
N TRP A 87 12.22 3.68 10.12
CA TRP A 87 11.53 3.10 11.28
C TRP A 87 11.14 4.16 12.32
N GLU A 88 12.08 5.03 12.72
CA GLU A 88 11.85 6.10 13.69
C GLU A 88 10.72 7.03 13.22
N ARG A 89 10.67 7.34 11.91
CA ARG A 89 9.56 8.10 11.34
C ARG A 89 8.24 7.39 11.57
N ILE A 90 8.15 6.08 11.31
CA ILE A 90 6.91 5.31 11.51
C ILE A 90 6.55 5.26 12.99
N ASP A 91 7.49 4.94 13.87
CA ASP A 91 7.27 4.78 15.31
C ASP A 91 6.89 6.10 16.00
N ASN A 92 7.49 7.22 15.58
CA ASN A 92 7.13 8.55 16.08
C ASN A 92 5.78 9.05 15.52
N THR A 93 5.36 8.54 14.36
CA THR A 93 4.14 8.96 13.68
C THR A 93 2.93 8.12 14.10
N CYS A 94 3.15 6.82 14.29
CA CYS A 94 2.12 5.82 14.52
C CYS A 94 2.28 5.21 15.90
N ALA A 95 1.17 5.14 16.64
CA ALA A 95 1.16 4.52 17.96
C ALA A 95 0.92 3.00 17.86
N ALA A 96 1.20 2.30 18.97
CA ALA A 96 0.86 0.88 19.10
C ALA A 96 -0.65 0.59 18.96
N VAL A 97 -1.50 1.59 18.99
CA VAL A 97 -2.91 1.48 18.63
C VAL A 97 -3.26 2.62 17.68
N THR A 98 -4.20 2.39 16.77
CA THR A 98 -4.70 3.44 15.88
C THR A 98 -5.19 4.62 16.72
N PRO A 99 -4.60 5.82 16.55
CA PRO A 99 -4.99 6.99 17.32
C PRO A 99 -6.49 7.26 17.24
N GLU A 100 -7.10 7.71 18.35
CA GLU A 100 -8.56 7.91 18.44
C GLU A 100 -9.09 8.84 17.34
N HIS A 101 -8.34 9.90 17.01
CA HIS A 101 -8.70 10.84 15.95
C HIS A 101 -8.74 10.17 14.55
N LEU A 102 -8.02 9.07 14.34
CA LEU A 102 -8.00 8.33 13.08
C LEU A 102 -9.10 7.26 12.97
N LYS A 103 -9.76 6.90 14.08
CA LYS A 103 -10.84 5.90 14.04
C LYS A 103 -12.01 6.35 13.16
N GLY A 104 -12.33 7.65 13.19
CA GLY A 104 -13.37 8.26 12.36
C GLY A 104 -12.96 8.57 10.93
N CYS A 105 -11.69 8.35 10.55
CA CYS A 105 -11.22 8.62 9.20
C CYS A 105 -11.69 7.55 8.20
N PRO A 106 -12.07 7.94 6.97
CA PRO A 106 -12.12 7.00 5.86
C PRO A 106 -10.70 6.59 5.46
N ILE A 107 -10.58 5.62 4.55
CA ILE A 107 -9.31 5.35 3.88
C ILE A 107 -9.12 6.41 2.77
N PRO A 108 -8.01 7.15 2.73
CA PRO A 108 -7.77 8.13 1.65
C PRO A 108 -7.82 7.46 0.28
N ASN A 109 -8.52 8.04 -0.68
CA ASN A 109 -8.42 7.60 -2.08
C ASN A 109 -7.18 8.24 -2.74
N ALA A 110 -6.01 7.95 -2.17
CA ALA A 110 -4.69 8.32 -2.68
C ALA A 110 -4.02 7.04 -3.19
N TYR A 111 -3.58 7.05 -4.45
CA TYR A 111 -2.85 5.92 -5.01
C TYR A 111 -1.35 6.06 -4.75
N HIS A 112 -0.71 4.95 -4.40
CA HIS A 112 0.72 4.81 -4.21
C HIS A 112 1.25 3.65 -5.08
N GLY A 113 2.24 3.92 -5.92
CA GLY A 113 3.00 2.89 -6.63
C GLY A 113 4.48 2.95 -6.23
N VAL A 114 5.18 1.82 -6.21
CA VAL A 114 6.63 1.75 -5.98
C VAL A 114 7.35 1.41 -7.29
N PHE A 115 8.17 2.34 -7.76
CA PHE A 115 8.98 2.16 -8.96
C PHE A 115 10.42 1.82 -8.54
N GLY A 116 10.77 0.54 -8.66
CA GLY A 116 12.04 0.00 -8.19
C GLY A 116 13.26 0.39 -9.04
N ASP A 117 14.45 0.23 -8.46
CA ASP A 117 15.72 0.55 -9.11
C ASP A 117 15.95 -0.29 -10.37
N GLY A 118 16.25 0.37 -11.49
CA GLY A 118 16.45 -0.26 -12.79
C GLY A 118 15.21 -0.94 -13.37
N MET A 119 14.01 -0.65 -12.86
CA MET A 119 12.75 -1.14 -13.44
C MET A 119 12.50 -0.46 -14.80
N GLU A 120 12.17 -1.27 -15.81
CA GLU A 120 11.78 -0.76 -17.13
C GLU A 120 10.28 -0.42 -17.13
N PHE A 121 9.91 0.79 -17.57
CA PHE A 121 8.50 1.15 -17.74
C PHE A 121 7.93 0.56 -19.05
N LYS A 122 6.94 -0.33 -18.91
CA LYS A 122 6.36 -1.13 -20.00
C LYS A 122 4.89 -0.80 -20.24
N PHE A 123 4.36 -1.29 -21.35
CA PHE A 123 2.96 -1.08 -21.75
C PHE A 123 1.92 -1.44 -20.68
N HIS A 124 2.05 -2.60 -20.03
CA HIS A 124 1.10 -2.99 -18.99
C HIS A 124 1.15 -2.07 -17.76
N HIS A 125 2.31 -1.49 -17.42
CA HIS A 125 2.40 -0.47 -16.36
C HIS A 125 1.59 0.78 -16.73
N TYR A 126 1.66 1.22 -17.99
CA TYR A 126 0.85 2.34 -18.48
C TYR A 126 -0.66 2.03 -18.37
N VAL A 127 -1.09 0.83 -18.78
CA VAL A 127 -2.50 0.43 -18.68
C VAL A 127 -2.94 0.30 -17.23
N SER A 128 -2.08 -0.21 -16.34
CA SER A 128 -2.33 -0.28 -14.90
C SER A 128 -2.56 1.11 -14.33
N LEU A 129 -1.66 2.07 -14.58
CA LEU A 129 -1.84 3.46 -14.15
C LEU A 129 -3.08 4.11 -14.76
N LYS A 130 -3.39 3.84 -16.03
CA LYS A 130 -4.62 4.33 -16.64
C LYS A 130 -5.86 3.80 -15.94
N SER A 131 -5.86 2.53 -15.51
CA SER A 131 -6.97 1.97 -14.75
C SER A 131 -7.15 2.66 -13.40
N VAL A 132 -6.06 2.99 -12.71
CA VAL A 132 -6.13 3.82 -11.49
C VAL A 132 -6.74 5.19 -11.80
N HIS A 133 -6.19 5.89 -12.81
CA HIS A 133 -6.62 7.24 -13.16
C HIS A 133 -8.10 7.30 -13.57
N ASP A 134 -8.53 6.45 -14.50
CA ASP A 134 -9.85 6.54 -15.12
C ASP A 134 -10.94 5.87 -14.29
N ILE A 135 -10.62 4.81 -13.54
CA ILE A 135 -11.61 3.97 -12.84
C ILE A 135 -11.63 4.25 -11.35
N MET A 136 -10.48 4.25 -10.66
CA MET A 136 -10.44 4.57 -9.23
C MET A 136 -10.62 6.06 -8.96
N GLN A 137 -10.16 6.90 -9.89
CA GLN A 137 -10.17 8.36 -9.80
C GLN A 137 -9.73 8.88 -8.41
N PRO A 138 -8.50 8.54 -7.98
CA PRO A 138 -7.94 9.05 -6.74
C PRO A 138 -7.69 10.55 -6.83
N PHE A 139 -7.69 11.23 -5.68
CA PHE A 139 -7.34 12.65 -5.64
C PHE A 139 -5.85 12.90 -5.90
N GLY A 140 -5.01 11.86 -5.83
CA GLY A 140 -3.58 11.93 -6.14
C GLY A 140 -3.00 10.55 -6.47
N MET A 141 -2.07 10.53 -7.43
CA MET A 141 -1.33 9.34 -7.86
C MET A 141 0.17 9.55 -7.60
N TYR A 142 0.65 9.02 -6.47
CA TYR A 142 2.03 9.18 -6.02
C TYR A 142 2.86 7.98 -6.44
N ILE A 143 3.92 8.21 -7.21
CA ILE A 143 4.86 7.17 -7.64
C ILE A 143 6.15 7.36 -6.86
N HIS A 144 6.42 6.43 -5.96
CA HIS A 144 7.58 6.44 -5.07
C HIS A 144 8.76 5.73 -5.72
N GLY A 145 9.94 6.35 -5.70
CA GLY A 145 11.13 5.79 -6.32
C GLY A 145 12.28 6.81 -6.34
N PHE A 146 13.45 6.37 -6.76
CA PHE A 146 14.64 7.22 -6.82
C PHE A 146 15.43 7.09 -8.13
N ASP A 147 14.95 6.27 -9.08
CA ASP A 147 15.52 6.14 -10.42
C ASP A 147 14.40 5.93 -11.45
N PHE A 148 13.63 6.99 -11.70
CA PHE A 148 12.56 6.96 -12.69
C PHE A 148 13.11 7.04 -14.12
N PRO A 149 12.52 6.31 -15.09
CA PRO A 149 13.01 6.22 -16.46
C PRO A 149 12.56 7.43 -17.28
N MET A 150 13.08 8.62 -16.94
CA MET A 150 12.65 9.91 -17.52
C MET A 150 12.87 10.03 -19.03
N LYS A 151 13.64 9.14 -19.65
CA LYS A 151 13.85 9.09 -21.11
C LYS A 151 12.84 8.19 -21.83
N ASN A 152 12.07 7.38 -21.11
CA ASN A 152 11.06 6.50 -21.70
C ASN A 152 9.82 7.32 -22.08
N GLU A 153 9.49 7.39 -23.37
CA GLU A 153 8.39 8.20 -23.88
C GLU A 153 7.02 7.77 -23.32
N LEU A 154 6.81 6.47 -23.09
CA LEU A 154 5.57 5.96 -22.52
C LEU A 154 5.43 6.39 -21.05
N PHE A 155 6.54 6.43 -20.31
CA PHE A 155 6.54 6.95 -18.94
C PHE A 155 6.27 8.45 -18.90
N GLN A 156 6.92 9.24 -19.78
CA GLN A 156 6.62 10.67 -19.93
C GLN A 156 5.15 10.93 -20.27
N LYS A 157 4.59 10.12 -21.17
CA LYS A 157 3.17 10.14 -21.52
C LYS A 157 2.30 9.86 -20.28
N ALA A 158 2.62 8.84 -19.50
CA ALA A 158 1.90 8.51 -18.27
C ALA A 158 1.94 9.65 -17.23
N ILE A 159 3.11 10.27 -17.01
CA ILE A 159 3.26 11.41 -16.11
C ILE A 159 2.29 12.53 -16.49
N LYS A 160 2.30 12.90 -17.78
CA LYS A 160 1.49 14.02 -18.28
C LYS A 160 0.00 13.70 -18.27
N GLU A 161 -0.41 12.52 -18.72
CA GLU A 161 -1.82 12.18 -18.89
C GLU A 161 -2.52 11.87 -17.57
N PHE A 162 -1.80 11.30 -16.60
CA PHE A 162 -2.37 10.89 -15.33
C PHE A 162 -2.00 11.81 -14.17
N ASN A 163 -1.28 12.91 -14.44
CA ASN A 163 -0.76 13.85 -13.44
C ASN A 163 0.00 13.15 -12.31
N LEU A 164 0.92 12.25 -12.68
CA LEU A 164 1.69 11.48 -11.70
C LEU A 164 2.57 12.39 -10.85
N ILE A 165 2.55 12.18 -9.55
CA ILE A 165 3.39 12.89 -8.58
C ILE A 165 4.57 11.99 -8.26
N LEU A 166 5.75 12.33 -8.76
CA LEU A 166 6.97 11.56 -8.50
C LEU A 166 7.51 11.93 -7.12
N VAL A 167 7.59 10.95 -6.22
CA VAL A 167 8.01 11.13 -4.83
C VAL A 167 9.33 10.39 -4.62
N PRO A 168 10.42 11.09 -4.26
CA PRO A 168 11.67 10.45 -3.88
C PRO A 168 11.45 9.43 -2.75
N SER A 169 12.01 8.23 -2.89
CA SER A 169 12.06 7.22 -1.82
C SER A 169 13.51 6.91 -1.45
N ARG A 170 13.72 6.28 -0.28
CA ARG A 170 15.04 5.77 0.10
C ARG A 170 15.39 4.51 -0.69
N ARG A 171 16.67 4.14 -0.71
CA ARG A 171 17.09 2.78 -1.12
C ARG A 171 16.71 1.81 0.00
N ALA A 172 15.75 0.92 -0.26
CA ALA A 172 15.32 -0.08 0.72
C ALA A 172 16.19 -1.34 0.73
N ASN A 173 17.51 -1.17 0.62
CA ASN A 173 18.49 -2.25 0.70
C ASN A 173 18.72 -2.78 2.14
N LYS A 174 18.01 -2.21 3.12
CA LYS A 174 17.94 -2.66 4.51
C LYS A 174 16.55 -2.46 5.08
N VAL A 175 16.16 -3.36 5.97
CA VAL A 175 15.03 -3.23 6.90
C VAL A 175 15.52 -3.50 8.31
N PHE A 176 15.29 -2.56 9.23
CA PHE A 176 15.98 -2.54 10.53
C PHE A 176 17.50 -2.69 10.35
N HIS A 177 18.09 -3.77 10.87
CA HIS A 177 19.52 -4.09 10.79
C HIS A 177 19.85 -5.15 9.72
N ILE A 178 18.85 -5.62 8.97
CA ILE A 178 18.96 -6.75 8.05
C ILE A 178 19.12 -6.23 6.62
N ASP A 179 20.10 -6.77 5.90
CA ASP A 179 20.35 -6.46 4.49
C ASP A 179 19.33 -7.14 3.58
N ILE A 180 18.93 -6.43 2.53
CA ILE A 180 18.03 -6.91 1.48
C ILE A 180 18.80 -6.94 0.18
N LYS A 181 18.79 -8.10 -0.50
CA LYS A 181 19.48 -8.31 -1.77
C LYS A 181 18.50 -8.52 -2.93
N VAL A 182 17.27 -8.95 -2.62
CA VAL A 182 16.21 -9.19 -3.59
C VAL A 182 15.42 -7.91 -3.83
N LYS A 183 15.29 -7.48 -5.09
CA LYS A 183 14.60 -6.21 -5.44
C LYS A 183 13.12 -6.20 -5.06
N GLU A 184 12.48 -7.36 -5.15
CA GLU A 184 11.09 -7.55 -4.74
C GLU A 184 10.91 -7.23 -3.25
N HIS A 185 11.87 -7.63 -2.40
CA HIS A 185 11.86 -7.30 -0.98
C HIS A 185 12.08 -5.81 -0.70
N GLU A 186 12.91 -5.12 -1.50
CA GLU A 186 13.03 -3.67 -1.39
C GLU A 186 11.68 -2.99 -1.62
N SER A 187 10.90 -3.47 -2.61
CA SER A 187 9.54 -2.99 -2.88
C SER A 187 8.55 -3.34 -1.77
N ASP A 188 8.67 -4.53 -1.16
CA ASP A 188 7.85 -4.97 -0.03
C ASP A 188 8.06 -4.09 1.21
N VAL A 189 9.31 -3.72 1.49
CA VAL A 189 9.62 -2.81 2.59
C VAL A 189 9.11 -1.40 2.30
N LEU A 190 9.39 -0.86 1.10
CA LEU A 190 8.95 0.49 0.75
C LEU A 190 7.42 0.63 0.79
N ARG A 191 6.67 -0.33 0.23
CA ARG A 191 5.20 -0.25 0.26
C ARG A 191 4.68 -0.27 1.70
N MET A 192 5.28 -1.07 2.59
CA MET A 192 4.88 -1.08 4.00
C MET A 192 5.20 0.24 4.70
N GLU A 193 6.36 0.84 4.44
CA GLU A 193 6.72 2.15 5.00
C GLU A 193 5.76 3.25 4.54
N ILE A 194 5.49 3.29 3.24
CA ILE A 194 4.55 4.24 2.62
C ILE A 194 3.16 4.07 3.23
N MET A 195 2.65 2.84 3.27
CA MET A 195 1.29 2.57 3.72
C MET A 195 1.10 2.78 5.23
N ASN A 196 2.14 2.61 6.05
CA ASN A 196 2.08 2.98 7.45
C ASN A 196 1.96 4.51 7.63
N VAL A 197 2.80 5.29 6.93
CA VAL A 197 2.89 6.75 7.13
C VAL A 197 1.75 7.51 6.49
N TYR A 198 1.33 7.12 5.29
CA TYR A 198 0.39 7.90 4.48
C TYR A 198 -1.01 7.26 4.42
N GLY A 199 -1.10 5.94 4.58
CA GLY A 199 -2.31 5.18 4.26
C GLY A 199 -2.65 5.26 2.77
N GLY A 200 -3.90 5.02 2.44
CA GLY A 200 -4.42 5.11 1.08
C GLY A 200 -4.49 3.75 0.39
N ILE A 201 -4.14 3.71 -0.90
CA ILE A 201 -4.18 2.51 -1.75
C ILE A 201 -2.83 2.32 -2.42
N TYR A 202 -2.14 1.23 -2.10
CA TYR A 202 -1.00 0.74 -2.86
C TYR A 202 -1.45 -0.34 -3.83
N ALA A 203 -0.89 -0.35 -5.04
CA ALA A 203 -0.92 -1.53 -5.89
C ALA A 203 0.30 -1.64 -6.81
N ASP A 204 0.72 -2.88 -7.07
CA ASP A 204 1.76 -3.21 -8.05
C ASP A 204 1.38 -2.73 -9.46
N PHE A 205 2.39 -2.45 -10.29
CA PHE A 205 2.22 -1.94 -11.66
C PHE A 205 1.66 -2.96 -12.65
N ASP A 206 1.43 -4.20 -12.22
CA ASP A 206 0.71 -5.23 -12.96
C ASP A 206 -0.62 -5.60 -12.27
N VAL A 207 -1.28 -4.60 -11.68
CA VAL A 207 -2.67 -4.68 -11.23
C VAL A 207 -3.56 -3.83 -12.13
N PHE A 208 -4.63 -4.43 -12.66
CA PHE A 208 -5.68 -3.72 -13.41
C PHE A 208 -6.92 -3.54 -12.57
N TRP A 209 -7.41 -2.30 -12.48
CA TRP A 209 -8.66 -1.97 -11.82
C TRP A 209 -9.82 -2.00 -12.81
N LEU A 210 -10.95 -2.57 -12.41
CA LEU A 210 -12.16 -2.69 -13.21
C LEU A 210 -13.38 -2.00 -12.57
N LYS A 211 -13.29 -1.63 -11.28
CA LYS A 211 -14.34 -0.88 -10.56
C LYS A 211 -13.75 0.13 -9.58
N PRO A 212 -14.46 1.23 -9.30
CA PRO A 212 -14.07 2.15 -8.24
C PRO A 212 -14.21 1.50 -6.87
N LEU A 213 -13.36 1.90 -5.91
CA LEU A 213 -13.36 1.38 -4.54
C LEU A 213 -14.38 2.07 -3.62
N HIS A 214 -14.96 3.18 -4.07
CA HIS A 214 -15.97 3.94 -3.35
C HIS A 214 -17.04 4.46 -4.29
N ASN A 215 -18.02 5.16 -3.71
CA ASN A 215 -18.98 5.90 -4.50
C ASN A 215 -18.35 7.19 -5.00
N LEU A 216 -18.05 7.25 -6.29
CA LEU A 216 -17.63 8.48 -6.93
C LEU A 216 -18.78 9.49 -6.91
N PRO A 217 -18.58 10.73 -6.41
CA PRO A 217 -19.58 11.78 -6.56
C PRO A 217 -19.77 12.03 -8.05
N ARG A 218 -20.96 11.69 -8.58
CA ARG A 218 -21.31 11.99 -9.97
C ARG A 218 -21.23 13.51 -10.15
N PHE A 219 -20.28 13.98 -10.95
CA PHE A 219 -20.23 15.35 -11.45
C PHE A 219 -21.35 15.59 -12.48
N ASP A 220 -22.59 15.28 -12.15
CA ASP A 220 -23.77 15.85 -12.79
C ASP A 220 -25.02 15.57 -11.94
N LYS A 221 -25.53 16.59 -11.24
CA LYS A 221 -26.84 16.51 -10.55
C LYS A 221 -28.02 16.73 -11.51
N SER A 222 -27.76 17.12 -12.75
CA SER A 222 -28.78 17.48 -13.74
C SER A 222 -29.16 16.36 -14.69
N ASN A 223 -28.39 15.26 -14.74
CA ASN A 223 -28.67 14.16 -15.66
C ASN A 223 -28.31 12.77 -15.07
N PRO A 224 -29.23 12.10 -14.36
CA PRO A 224 -29.00 10.74 -13.90
C PRO A 224 -29.10 9.75 -15.07
N LEU A 225 -27.95 9.30 -15.59
CA LEU A 225 -27.89 8.16 -16.52
C LEU A 225 -28.37 6.86 -15.84
N PRO A 226 -28.96 5.91 -16.60
CA PRO A 226 -29.33 4.59 -16.09
C PRO A 226 -28.06 3.83 -15.62
N GLU A 227 -28.11 3.31 -14.40
CA GLU A 227 -26.98 2.92 -13.55
C GLU A 227 -26.09 1.76 -14.05
N PRO A 228 -24.77 1.82 -13.80
CA PRO A 228 -24.08 0.85 -12.98
C PRO A 228 -24.37 1.18 -11.51
N LYS A 229 -24.91 0.22 -10.77
CA LYS A 229 -25.15 0.39 -9.33
C LYS A 229 -23.81 0.71 -8.66
N PRO A 230 -23.72 1.79 -7.85
CA PRO A 230 -22.55 2.00 -7.00
C PRO A 230 -22.24 0.73 -6.19
N PRO A 231 -20.98 0.45 -5.84
CA PRO A 231 -20.65 -0.70 -5.03
C PRO A 231 -21.51 -0.68 -3.75
N LYS A 232 -22.19 -1.80 -3.44
CA LYS A 232 -23.09 -1.90 -2.26
C LYS A 232 -22.37 -1.56 -0.95
N LYS A 233 -21.04 -1.68 -0.92
CA LYS A 233 -20.15 -1.36 0.20
C LYS A 233 -18.88 -0.72 -0.34
N SER A 234 -18.58 0.50 0.09
CA SER A 234 -17.30 1.17 -0.21
C SER A 234 -16.18 0.51 0.59
N LEU A 235 -15.08 0.13 -0.06
CA LEU A 235 -13.88 -0.36 0.63
C LEU A 235 -13.09 0.77 1.30
N LEU A 236 -13.43 2.03 0.99
CA LEU A 236 -12.78 3.22 1.55
C LEU A 236 -13.57 3.89 2.68
N SER A 237 -14.67 3.29 3.13
CA SER A 237 -15.54 3.84 4.18
C SER A 237 -14.82 4.05 5.52
N GLY A 238 -13.72 3.33 5.76
CA GLY A 238 -13.04 3.29 7.04
C GLY A 238 -13.73 2.38 8.07
N GLU A 239 -14.67 1.53 7.65
CA GLU A 239 -15.23 0.46 8.50
C GLU A 239 -14.13 -0.47 9.03
N TYR A 240 -13.18 -0.81 8.16
CA TYR A 240 -11.95 -1.49 8.50
C TYR A 240 -10.78 -0.51 8.42
N GLU A 241 -9.75 -0.75 9.23
CA GLU A 241 -8.50 0.00 9.14
C GLU A 241 -7.64 -0.47 7.97
N THR A 242 -7.72 -1.75 7.63
CA THR A 242 -6.98 -2.38 6.55
C THR A 242 -7.90 -3.32 5.77
N VAL A 243 -7.78 -3.30 4.45
CA VAL A 243 -8.42 -4.20 3.50
C VAL A 243 -7.33 -4.82 2.63
N LEU A 244 -7.31 -6.15 2.57
CA LEU A 244 -6.37 -6.93 1.75
C LEU A 244 -7.11 -7.89 0.83
N GLY A 245 -6.43 -8.42 -0.18
CA GLY A 245 -6.96 -9.45 -1.06
C GLY A 245 -6.41 -10.82 -0.71
N GLU A 246 -7.23 -11.86 -0.79
CA GLU A 246 -6.73 -13.23 -0.69
C GLU A 246 -5.93 -13.60 -1.94
N GLU A 247 -4.66 -13.97 -1.74
CA GLU A 247 -3.76 -14.38 -2.80
C GLU A 247 -3.80 -15.88 -3.04
N GLU A 248 -3.96 -16.68 -1.98
CA GLU A 248 -4.04 -18.13 -2.05
C GLU A 248 -5.15 -18.63 -1.10
N PRO A 249 -6.15 -19.37 -1.60
CA PRO A 249 -7.30 -19.81 -0.81
C PRO A 249 -6.89 -20.43 0.52
N ASP A 250 -7.35 -19.82 1.63
CA ASP A 250 -7.09 -20.26 3.00
C ASP A 250 -5.61 -20.40 3.42
N ILE A 251 -4.67 -19.88 2.62
CA ILE A 251 -3.22 -20.03 2.86
C ILE A 251 -2.52 -18.68 2.89
N GLY A 252 -2.93 -17.74 2.05
CA GLY A 252 -2.14 -16.55 1.75
C GLY A 252 -2.97 -15.29 1.51
N VAL A 253 -2.52 -14.18 2.08
CA VAL A 253 -3.06 -12.84 1.80
C VAL A 253 -2.01 -12.06 1.05
N GLY A 254 -2.39 -11.43 -0.06
CA GLY A 254 -1.43 -10.78 -0.94
C GLY A 254 -1.00 -9.40 -0.47
N ASN A 255 0.21 -9.01 -0.86
CA ASN A 255 0.77 -7.68 -0.62
C ASN A 255 0.83 -6.80 -1.88
N GLY A 256 0.36 -7.32 -3.02
CA GLY A 256 0.31 -6.62 -4.30
C GLY A 256 -0.78 -5.55 -4.37
N ILE A 257 -1.74 -5.58 -3.45
CA ILE A 257 -2.75 -4.53 -3.24
C ILE A 257 -2.90 -4.32 -1.73
N LEU A 258 -2.64 -3.11 -1.26
CA LEU A 258 -2.84 -2.73 0.15
C LEU A 258 -3.78 -1.53 0.22
N ILE A 259 -4.83 -1.62 1.02
CA ILE A 259 -5.79 -0.52 1.21
C ILE A 259 -5.92 -0.30 2.70
N ASN A 260 -5.40 0.80 3.24
CA ASN A 260 -5.45 1.01 4.69
C ASN A 260 -5.46 2.49 5.10
N LYS A 261 -6.01 2.74 6.29
CA LYS A 261 -5.86 4.01 6.99
C LYS A 261 -4.39 4.24 7.30
N ARG A 262 -4.01 5.52 7.36
CA ARG A 262 -2.75 5.92 7.97
C ARG A 262 -2.62 5.32 9.38
N CYS A 263 -1.44 4.80 9.71
CA CYS A 263 -1.16 4.16 11.00
C CYS A 263 -2.11 3.01 11.38
N ALA A 264 -2.65 2.28 10.39
CA ALA A 264 -3.46 1.10 10.65
C ALA A 264 -2.67 0.07 11.46
N ARG A 265 -3.29 -0.43 12.53
CA ARG A 265 -2.62 -1.29 13.51
C ARG A 265 -2.09 -2.58 12.89
N PHE A 266 -2.84 -3.19 11.98
CA PHE A 266 -2.41 -4.38 11.25
C PHE A 266 -1.10 -4.15 10.46
N MET A 267 -1.02 -3.06 9.68
CA MET A 267 0.16 -2.75 8.87
C MET A 267 1.40 -2.46 9.72
N PHE A 268 1.21 -1.84 10.88
CA PHE A 268 2.29 -1.58 11.81
C PHE A 268 2.81 -2.86 12.47
N ASP A 269 1.91 -3.75 12.90
CA ASP A 269 2.29 -5.05 13.46
C ASP A 269 3.00 -5.92 12.42
N TRP A 270 2.48 -5.99 11.20
CA TRP A 270 3.13 -6.72 10.12
C TRP A 270 4.54 -6.18 9.85
N TYR A 271 4.72 -4.85 9.79
CA TYR A 271 6.05 -4.27 9.58
C TYR A 271 7.02 -4.58 10.71
N LYS A 272 6.57 -4.60 11.97
CA LYS A 272 7.42 -4.97 13.12
C LYS A 272 7.99 -6.39 13.01
N PHE A 273 7.24 -7.32 12.44
CA PHE A 273 7.73 -8.70 12.25
C PHE A 273 8.87 -8.80 11.23
N TYR A 274 9.13 -7.75 10.43
CA TYR A 274 10.34 -7.68 9.59
C TYR A 274 11.63 -7.54 10.42
N VAL A 275 11.56 -7.40 11.75
CA VAL A 275 12.73 -7.58 12.63
C VAL A 275 13.28 -9.02 12.56
N MET A 276 12.46 -9.98 12.13
CA MET A 276 12.85 -11.38 11.89
C MET A 276 12.96 -11.70 10.40
N PHE A 277 13.13 -10.68 9.56
CA PHE A 277 13.15 -10.82 8.10
C PHE A 277 14.26 -11.76 7.61
N ARG A 278 13.95 -12.56 6.60
CA ARG A 278 14.86 -13.46 5.89
C ARG A 278 14.72 -13.23 4.40
N ASP A 279 15.82 -12.80 3.78
CA ASP A 279 15.83 -12.38 2.38
C ASP A 279 15.66 -13.55 1.39
N GLU A 280 15.72 -14.80 1.86
CA GLU A 280 15.46 -16.00 1.08
C GLU A 280 13.98 -16.46 1.17
N GLU A 281 13.18 -15.92 2.09
CA GLU A 281 11.84 -16.40 2.45
C GLU A 281 10.74 -15.38 2.06
N TRP A 282 10.67 -15.04 0.76
CA TRP A 282 9.72 -14.03 0.25
C TRP A 282 8.27 -14.35 0.60
N ARG A 283 7.84 -15.59 0.31
CA ARG A 283 6.45 -16.00 0.50
C ARG A 283 6.06 -15.98 1.97
N GLU A 284 6.99 -16.34 2.84
CA GLU A 284 6.80 -16.37 4.29
C GLU A 284 6.50 -14.97 4.81
N HIS A 285 7.26 -13.95 4.41
CA HIS A 285 7.08 -12.58 4.89
C HIS A 285 5.95 -11.82 4.20
N SER A 286 5.76 -12.04 2.90
CA SER A 286 4.85 -11.24 2.06
C SER A 286 3.47 -11.86 1.88
N VAL A 287 3.31 -13.17 2.14
CA VAL A 287 2.03 -13.88 1.92
C VAL A 287 1.56 -14.64 3.17
N LEU A 288 2.42 -15.45 3.81
CA LEU A 288 2.01 -16.31 4.93
C LEU A 288 1.93 -15.57 6.26
N LEU A 289 2.87 -14.67 6.53
CA LEU A 289 2.89 -13.84 7.73
C LEU A 289 1.63 -12.98 7.87
N PRO A 290 1.21 -12.16 6.88
CA PRO A 290 -0.03 -11.40 7.01
C PRO A 290 -1.26 -12.31 7.16
N HIS A 291 -1.28 -13.47 6.48
CA HIS A 291 -2.33 -14.46 6.67
C HIS A 291 -2.36 -15.03 8.09
N THR A 292 -1.21 -15.34 8.67
CA THR A 292 -1.08 -15.83 10.05
C THR A 292 -1.58 -14.79 11.04
N LEU A 293 -1.21 -13.52 10.86
CA LEU A 293 -1.71 -12.42 11.69
C LEU A 293 -3.23 -12.30 11.56
N TRP A 294 -3.77 -12.42 10.34
CA TRP A 294 -5.20 -12.40 10.11
C TRP A 294 -5.92 -13.54 10.85
N LYS A 295 -5.51 -14.79 10.67
CA LYS A 295 -6.21 -15.96 11.26
C LYS A 295 -6.03 -16.08 12.78
N THR A 296 -5.00 -15.47 13.37
CA THR A 296 -4.72 -15.60 14.81
C THR A 296 -5.17 -14.39 15.62
N THR A 297 -4.82 -13.18 15.17
CA THR A 297 -4.93 -11.96 15.95
C THR A 297 -6.10 -11.09 15.48
N TYR A 298 -6.32 -11.04 14.16
CA TYR A 298 -7.34 -10.21 13.52
C TYR A 298 -8.50 -11.04 12.95
N GLN A 299 -8.72 -12.24 13.48
CA GLN A 299 -9.75 -13.14 12.97
C GLN A 299 -11.14 -12.52 13.15
N PRO A 300 -12.08 -12.71 12.20
CA PRO A 300 -13.45 -12.24 12.35
C PRO A 300 -14.08 -12.74 13.66
N GLY A 301 -14.66 -11.83 14.44
CA GLY A 301 -15.21 -12.13 15.77
C GLY A 301 -14.21 -12.12 16.94
N GLY A 302 -12.90 -12.00 16.66
CA GLY A 302 -11.86 -11.75 17.65
C GLY A 302 -11.83 -10.29 18.11
N HIS A 303 -11.05 -9.99 19.16
CA HIS A 303 -10.94 -8.65 19.76
C HIS A 303 -10.58 -7.55 18.74
N LEU A 304 -9.68 -7.86 17.79
CA LEU A 304 -9.26 -6.95 16.73
C LEU A 304 -9.88 -7.26 15.37
N GLY A 305 -10.83 -8.20 15.30
CA GLY A 305 -11.42 -8.68 14.05
C GLY A 305 -12.19 -7.62 13.25
N GLN A 306 -12.46 -6.45 13.84
CA GLN A 306 -13.07 -5.30 13.17
C GLN A 306 -12.05 -4.39 12.47
N GLN A 307 -10.75 -4.59 12.69
CA GLN A 307 -9.70 -3.72 12.12
C GLN A 307 -9.24 -4.16 10.73
N LEU A 308 -9.39 -5.44 10.39
CA LEU A 308 -8.95 -6.02 9.11
C LEU A 308 -10.11 -6.69 8.40
N HIS A 309 -10.23 -6.42 7.10
CA HIS A 309 -11.04 -7.18 6.17
C HIS A 309 -10.14 -7.84 5.12
N VAL A 310 -10.38 -9.12 4.83
CA VAL A 310 -9.76 -9.79 3.70
C VAL A 310 -10.87 -10.05 2.68
N GLU A 311 -10.72 -9.41 1.53
CA GLU A 311 -11.65 -9.51 0.41
C GLU A 311 -11.36 -10.79 -0.38
N LEU A 312 -12.27 -11.76 -0.25
CA LEU A 312 -12.07 -13.12 -0.75
C LEU A 312 -12.49 -13.32 -2.20
N ASP A 313 -13.33 -12.46 -2.74
CA ASP A 313 -14.00 -12.74 -4.02
C ASP A 313 -13.67 -11.74 -5.12
N THR A 314 -13.37 -10.49 -4.75
CA THR A 314 -13.38 -9.38 -5.72
C THR A 314 -12.06 -8.61 -5.83
N LEU A 315 -11.11 -8.86 -4.93
CA LEU A 315 -9.79 -8.23 -4.95
C LEU A 315 -8.72 -9.28 -5.28
N GLN A 316 -7.81 -8.96 -6.21
CA GLN A 316 -6.69 -9.84 -6.57
C GLN A 316 -7.11 -11.23 -7.09
N LYS A 317 -8.28 -11.35 -7.74
CA LYS A 317 -8.71 -12.59 -8.40
C LYS A 317 -8.39 -12.58 -9.91
N PRO A 318 -8.13 -13.73 -10.55
CA PRO A 318 -7.99 -15.07 -9.95
C PRO A 318 -6.78 -15.16 -9.01
N ASP A 319 -6.88 -16.06 -8.04
CA ASP A 319 -5.83 -16.31 -7.05
C ASP A 319 -4.55 -16.93 -7.68
N TRP A 320 -3.52 -17.13 -6.87
CA TRP A 320 -2.24 -17.68 -7.28
C TRP A 320 -2.35 -19.05 -7.96
N ALA A 321 -3.23 -19.94 -7.48
CA ALA A 321 -3.40 -21.28 -8.02
C ALA A 321 -4.08 -21.25 -9.40
N HIS A 322 -4.89 -20.23 -9.65
CA HIS A 322 -5.66 -20.04 -10.88
C HIS A 322 -5.13 -18.92 -11.78
N ARG A 323 -3.94 -18.38 -11.50
CA ARG A 323 -3.36 -17.22 -12.19
C ARG A 323 -3.32 -17.35 -13.71
N ASP A 324 -3.08 -18.56 -14.23
CA ASP A 324 -2.98 -18.80 -15.67
C ASP A 324 -4.28 -18.48 -16.42
N TRP A 325 -5.42 -18.42 -15.72
CA TRP A 325 -6.68 -17.99 -16.32
C TRP A 325 -6.62 -16.56 -16.85
N VAL A 326 -5.80 -15.66 -16.29
CA VAL A 326 -5.67 -14.31 -16.84
C VAL A 326 -4.86 -14.28 -18.14
N HIS A 327 -4.09 -15.33 -18.43
CA HIS A 327 -3.13 -15.40 -19.54
C HIS A 327 -3.66 -16.11 -20.79
N THR A 328 -4.78 -16.82 -20.69
CA THR A 328 -5.33 -17.61 -21.79
C THR A 328 -6.80 -17.33 -22.05
N LYS A 329 -7.26 -17.62 -23.28
CA LYS A 329 -8.66 -17.46 -23.69
C LYS A 329 -9.64 -18.28 -22.85
N GLU A 330 -9.19 -19.40 -22.29
CA GLU A 330 -9.99 -20.24 -21.39
C GLU A 330 -10.41 -19.47 -20.13
N GLY A 331 -9.65 -18.44 -19.74
CA GLY A 331 -10.01 -17.53 -18.66
C GLY A 331 -11.38 -16.87 -18.80
N PHE A 332 -11.87 -16.65 -20.02
CA PHE A 332 -13.22 -16.12 -20.24
C PHE A 332 -14.32 -17.09 -19.81
N LYS A 333 -14.04 -18.39 -19.77
CA LYS A 333 -14.97 -19.44 -19.34
C LYS A 333 -14.80 -19.79 -17.86
N ASN A 334 -13.58 -19.66 -17.35
CA ASN A 334 -13.23 -20.13 -16.01
C ASN A 334 -13.47 -19.09 -14.92
N TRP A 335 -13.56 -17.80 -15.27
CA TRP A 335 -13.75 -16.73 -14.30
C TRP A 335 -14.70 -15.64 -14.80
N ASP A 336 -15.51 -15.12 -13.87
CA ASP A 336 -16.36 -13.97 -14.12
C ASP A 336 -15.67 -12.68 -13.68
N TRP A 337 -14.90 -12.08 -14.59
CA TRP A 337 -14.10 -10.88 -14.36
C TRP A 337 -14.94 -9.64 -14.06
N THR A 338 -16.23 -9.65 -14.39
CA THR A 338 -17.15 -8.54 -14.11
C THR A 338 -17.34 -8.28 -12.62
N LYS A 339 -16.94 -9.22 -11.76
CA LYS A 339 -17.03 -9.11 -10.30
C LYS A 339 -15.86 -8.33 -9.70
N ASN A 340 -14.69 -8.37 -10.32
CA ASN A 340 -13.46 -7.85 -9.76
C ASN A 340 -13.48 -6.32 -9.57
N TYR A 341 -12.97 -5.85 -8.44
CA TYR A 341 -12.46 -4.48 -8.33
C TYR A 341 -11.09 -4.37 -8.99
N ALA A 342 -10.23 -5.36 -8.74
CA ALA A 342 -8.88 -5.41 -9.27
C ALA A 342 -8.49 -6.83 -9.67
N CYS A 343 -7.60 -6.92 -10.64
CA CYS A 343 -6.99 -8.16 -11.11
C CYS A 343 -5.47 -8.01 -11.06
N HIS A 344 -4.80 -8.87 -10.30
CA HIS A 344 -3.34 -9.01 -10.39
C HIS A 344 -3.01 -9.86 -11.63
N LEU A 345 -2.14 -9.34 -12.48
CA LEU A 345 -1.89 -9.92 -13.79
C LEU A 345 -0.83 -11.01 -13.77
N TRP A 346 -0.01 -11.11 -12.72
CA TRP A 346 1.10 -12.06 -12.66
C TRP A 346 1.98 -11.95 -13.91
N TYR A 347 2.26 -10.72 -14.34
CA TYR A 347 2.62 -10.43 -15.74
C TYR A 347 3.95 -11.09 -16.15
N ARG A 348 4.82 -11.38 -15.18
CA ARG A 348 6.07 -12.12 -15.38
C ARG A 348 5.83 -13.52 -15.97
N ALA A 349 4.73 -14.19 -15.60
CA ALA A 349 4.36 -15.51 -16.10
C ALA A 349 3.61 -15.46 -17.45
N TYR A 350 3.11 -14.29 -17.86
CA TYR A 350 2.31 -14.15 -19.08
C TYR A 350 3.11 -14.43 -20.36
N GLY A 351 4.41 -14.11 -20.37
CA GLY A 351 5.32 -14.40 -21.49
C GLY A 351 5.09 -13.57 -22.77
N LYS A 352 4.00 -12.81 -22.88
CA LYS A 352 3.70 -11.92 -24.03
C LYS A 352 3.96 -10.46 -23.68
N LYS A 353 4.41 -9.68 -24.67
CA LYS A 353 4.54 -8.23 -24.59
C LYS A 353 3.53 -7.58 -25.52
N HIS A 354 2.92 -6.48 -25.08
CA HIS A 354 1.95 -5.73 -25.87
C HIS A 354 2.36 -4.28 -26.09
N THR A 355 1.76 -3.69 -27.12
CA THR A 355 1.74 -2.26 -27.43
C THR A 355 0.29 -1.82 -27.60
N PHE A 356 0.07 -0.52 -27.83
CA PHE A 356 -1.26 0.00 -28.17
C PHE A 356 -1.87 -0.69 -29.40
N GLU A 357 -1.05 -1.18 -30.34
CA GLU A 357 -1.56 -1.84 -31.54
C GLU A 357 -1.80 -3.33 -31.32
N THR A 358 -0.85 -4.05 -30.71
CA THR A 358 -1.00 -5.50 -30.55
C THR A 358 -2.09 -5.87 -29.53
N ILE A 359 -2.40 -4.99 -28.57
CA ILE A 359 -3.44 -5.25 -27.57
C ILE A 359 -4.86 -5.23 -28.19
N LYS A 360 -5.04 -4.57 -29.34
CA LYS A 360 -6.34 -4.48 -30.02
C LYS A 360 -6.89 -5.84 -30.41
N THR A 361 -6.00 -6.79 -30.69
CA THR A 361 -6.36 -8.14 -31.17
C THR A 361 -5.99 -9.25 -30.18
N ALA A 362 -5.54 -8.91 -28.97
CA ALA A 362 -5.18 -9.91 -27.96
C ALA A 362 -6.44 -10.63 -27.45
N ASP A 363 -6.54 -11.94 -27.72
CA ASP A 363 -7.69 -12.78 -27.35
C ASP A 363 -7.45 -13.54 -26.03
N ASP A 364 -7.23 -12.77 -24.96
CA ASP A 364 -7.13 -13.26 -23.59
C ASP A 364 -7.65 -12.19 -22.60
N PRO A 365 -7.88 -12.53 -21.32
CA PRO A 365 -8.41 -11.58 -20.34
C PRO A 365 -7.57 -10.31 -20.18
N ILE A 366 -6.23 -10.40 -20.20
CA ILE A 366 -5.37 -9.20 -20.22
C ILE A 366 -5.72 -8.29 -21.39
N GLY A 367 -5.83 -8.86 -22.59
CA GLY A 367 -6.26 -8.14 -23.79
C GLY A 367 -7.58 -7.41 -23.59
N ARG A 368 -8.63 -8.14 -23.18
CA ARG A 368 -9.98 -7.57 -23.05
C ARG A 368 -10.06 -6.51 -21.95
N MET A 369 -9.46 -6.75 -20.79
CA MET A 369 -9.39 -5.76 -19.71
C MET A 369 -8.62 -4.51 -20.15
N ALA A 370 -7.48 -4.67 -20.83
CA ALA A 370 -6.71 -3.53 -21.32
C ALA A 370 -7.51 -2.69 -22.34
N ARG A 371 -8.27 -3.33 -23.25
CA ARG A 371 -9.15 -2.62 -24.18
C ARG A 371 -10.27 -1.85 -23.46
N TYR A 372 -10.90 -2.47 -22.46
CA TYR A 372 -11.84 -1.77 -21.60
C TYR A 372 -11.19 -0.54 -20.96
N ILE A 373 -10.01 -0.69 -20.36
CA ILE A 373 -9.30 0.42 -19.69
C ILE A 373 -8.93 1.52 -20.69
N LEU A 374 -8.41 1.17 -21.87
CA LEU A 374 -7.93 2.13 -22.87
C LEU A 374 -9.07 2.86 -23.59
N TRP A 375 -10.13 2.16 -23.96
CA TRP A 375 -11.14 2.65 -24.92
C TRP A 375 -12.59 2.46 -24.47
N GLY A 376 -12.85 1.65 -23.45
CA GLY A 376 -14.19 1.40 -22.93
C GLY A 376 -14.82 2.63 -22.26
N ASP A 377 -16.15 2.74 -22.38
CA ASP A 377 -16.96 3.70 -21.65
C ASP A 377 -16.99 3.36 -20.15
N LYS A 378 -16.34 4.20 -19.33
CA LYS A 378 -16.22 4.01 -17.87
C LYS A 378 -17.51 4.31 -17.11
N THR A 379 -18.53 4.86 -17.78
CA THR A 379 -19.88 4.94 -17.22
C THR A 379 -20.61 3.61 -17.26
N LYS A 380 -20.03 2.58 -17.92
CA LYS A 380 -20.52 1.21 -17.96
C LYS A 380 -19.51 0.27 -17.28
N GLY A 381 -20.04 -0.76 -16.63
CA GLY A 381 -19.22 -1.80 -16.02
C GLY A 381 -18.47 -2.61 -17.08
N PHE A 382 -17.37 -3.26 -16.66
CA PHE A 382 -16.71 -4.26 -17.47
C PHE A 382 -17.62 -5.48 -17.70
N GLU A 383 -17.58 -6.02 -18.92
CA GLU A 383 -18.38 -7.14 -19.41
C GLU A 383 -17.47 -8.14 -20.13
N ASN A 384 -17.55 -9.42 -19.78
CA ASN A 384 -16.67 -10.46 -20.33
C ASN A 384 -16.81 -10.64 -21.86
N ASN A 385 -17.99 -10.35 -22.40
CA ASN A 385 -18.36 -10.60 -23.80
C ASN A 385 -18.23 -9.36 -24.70
N ASN A 386 -17.78 -8.22 -24.16
CA ASN A 386 -17.59 -7.01 -24.93
C ASN A 386 -16.10 -6.86 -25.29
N ASP A 387 -15.80 -6.62 -26.57
CA ASP A 387 -14.42 -6.55 -27.03
C ASP A 387 -13.77 -5.18 -26.84
N TYR A 388 -14.58 -4.14 -26.56
CA TYR A 388 -14.16 -2.75 -26.31
C TYR A 388 -13.30 -2.10 -27.39
N PHE A 389 -13.17 -2.75 -28.54
CA PHE A 389 -12.48 -2.24 -29.71
C PHE A 389 -13.17 -2.78 -30.95
N ASN A 390 -13.98 -1.96 -31.60
CA ASN A 390 -14.53 -2.29 -32.90
C ASN A 390 -13.54 -1.82 -33.96
N ILE A 391 -13.03 -2.75 -34.75
CA ILE A 391 -12.09 -2.52 -35.88
C ILE A 391 -12.75 -1.71 -37.01
N TRP A 392 -14.04 -1.36 -36.88
CA TRP A 392 -14.88 -0.78 -37.94
C TRP A 392 -15.21 0.71 -37.76
N ASN A 393 -14.53 1.42 -36.86
CA ASN A 393 -14.62 2.89 -36.76
C ASN A 393 -13.31 3.56 -37.10
#